data_AF-A0A7C1KTA9-F1
#
_entry.id   AF-A0A7C1KTA9-F1
#
_cell.length_a   1.000
_cell.length_b   1.000
_cell.length_c   1.000
_cell.angle_alpha   90.00
_cell.angle_beta   90.00
_cell.angle_gamma   90.00
#
_symmetry.space_group_name_H-M   'P 1'
#
loop_
_entity.id
_entity.type
_entity.pdbx_description
1 polymer ?
#
loop_
_entity_poly.entity_id
_entity_poly.type
_entity_poly.pdbx_seq_one_letter_code
_entity_poly.pdbx_strand_id
1 'polypeptide(L)'
;MMQRNRLFGIIFCAVLLILFSADLSHAQWWKNKDLTAKLKLTEKQSKAIDVIYDGYVRKLMIMSKKLMDNNRKLNQLLLKEDIDEKEVIGVADEVTGLRR
;
A
#
# COMPACT_ATOMS: atom_id res chain seq x y z
N MET A 1 -0.50 24.51 -37.07
CA MET A 1 -1.31 24.14 -35.88
C MET A 1 -1.09 22.72 -35.39
N MET A 2 -0.89 21.70 -36.25
CA MET A 2 -0.70 20.29 -35.83
C MET A 2 0.53 20.01 -34.95
N GLN A 3 1.67 20.70 -35.14
CA GLN A 3 2.87 20.47 -34.33
C GLN A 3 2.75 20.95 -32.88
N ARG A 4 1.98 22.03 -32.63
CA ARG A 4 1.79 22.58 -31.28
C ARG A 4 0.99 21.61 -30.39
N ASN A 5 0.03 20.90 -30.98
CA ASN A 5 -0.75 19.87 -30.27
C ASN A 5 0.09 18.63 -29.94
N ARG A 6 1.07 18.26 -30.78
CA ARG A 6 2.00 17.15 -30.49
C ARG A 6 2.92 17.48 -29.32
N LEU A 7 3.44 18.70 -29.26
CA LEU A 7 4.25 19.20 -28.14
C LEU A 7 3.48 19.21 -26.82
N PHE A 8 2.22 19.67 -26.84
CA PHE A 8 1.35 19.62 -25.67
C PHE A 8 1.09 18.18 -25.19
N GLY A 9 0.88 17.23 -26.10
CA GLY A 9 0.73 15.81 -25.75
C GLY A 9 1.98 15.22 -25.10
N ILE A 10 3.17 15.54 -25.63
CA ILE A 10 4.45 15.08 -25.06
C ILE A 10 4.67 15.66 -23.66
N ILE A 11 4.40 16.96 -23.47
CA ILE A 11 4.53 17.61 -22.16
C ILE A 11 3.54 17.01 -21.16
N PHE A 12 2.30 16.75 -21.57
CA PHE A 12 1.29 16.13 -20.72
C PHE A 12 1.67 14.70 -20.30
N CYS A 13 2.19 13.89 -21.23
CA CYS A 13 2.71 12.56 -20.91
C CYS A 13 3.94 12.59 -19.98
N ALA A 14 4.84 13.56 -20.16
CA ALA A 14 6.00 13.73 -19.29
C ALA A 14 5.58 14.12 -17.85
N VAL A 15 4.60 15.01 -17.70
CA VAL A 15 4.05 15.39 -16.38
C VAL A 15 3.36 14.20 -15.70
N LEU A 16 2.59 13.41 -16.46
CA LEU A 16 1.99 12.18 -15.94
C LEU A 16 3.05 11.15 -15.50
N LEU A 17 4.13 10.98 -16.28
CA LEU A 17 5.24 10.09 -15.91
C LEU A 17 5.98 10.55 -14.65
N ILE A 18 6.16 11.86 -14.45
CA ILE A 18 6.78 12.42 -13.24
C ILE A 18 5.87 12.20 -12.02
N LEU A 19 4.55 12.40 -12.16
CA LEU A 19 3.58 12.15 -11.09
C LEU A 19 3.50 10.65 -10.73
N PHE A 20 3.51 9.76 -11.72
CA PHE A 20 3.51 8.30 -11.49
C PHE A 20 4.83 7.75 -10.92
N SER A 21 5.97 8.41 -11.19
CA SER A 21 7.28 8.02 -10.63
C SER A 21 7.47 8.44 -9.18
N ALA A 22 6.71 9.44 -8.70
CA ALA A 22 6.86 9.98 -7.36
C ALA A 22 6.39 9.00 -6.27
N ASP A 23 5.41 8.13 -6.57
CA ASP A 23 4.73 7.28 -5.57
C ASP A 23 5.60 6.12 -5.05
N LEU A 24 6.43 5.51 -5.90
CA LEU A 24 7.34 4.43 -5.45
C LEU A 24 8.53 4.97 -4.63
N SER A 25 8.95 6.20 -4.88
CA SER A 25 10.09 6.81 -4.18
C SER A 25 9.76 7.30 -2.77
N HIS A 26 8.49 7.61 -2.47
CA HIS A 26 8.10 8.12 -1.15
C HIS A 26 8.07 7.03 -0.07
N ALA A 27 7.59 5.84 -0.41
CA ALA A 27 7.52 4.72 0.54
C ALA A 27 8.91 4.14 0.90
N GLN A 28 9.89 4.29 0.01
CA GLN A 28 11.27 3.82 0.21
C GLN A 28 12.29 4.95 0.07
N TRP A 29 12.04 6.07 0.72
CA TRP A 29 12.87 7.28 0.60
C TRP A 29 14.37 7.04 0.85
N TRP A 30 14.73 6.06 1.68
CA TRP A 30 16.13 5.71 1.99
C TRP A 30 16.84 4.97 0.84
N LYS A 31 16.14 4.65 -0.25
CA LYS A 31 16.73 4.19 -1.51
C LYS A 31 17.17 5.36 -2.40
N ASN A 32 16.70 6.58 -2.13
CA ASN A 32 17.10 7.78 -2.86
C ASN A 32 18.53 8.18 -2.49
N LYS A 33 19.45 8.11 -3.45
CA LYS A 33 20.88 8.41 -3.25
C LYS A 33 21.15 9.85 -2.80
N ASP A 34 20.37 10.81 -3.28
CA ASP A 34 20.55 12.21 -2.91
C ASP A 34 20.14 12.44 -1.44
N LEU A 35 19.05 11.79 -1.02
CA LEU A 35 18.56 11.91 0.35
C LEU A 35 19.47 11.16 1.33
N THR A 36 19.94 9.96 0.99
CA THR A 36 20.88 9.20 1.83
C THR A 36 22.22 9.90 1.95
N ALA A 37 22.72 10.55 0.89
CA ALA A 37 23.93 11.35 0.92
C ALA A 37 23.75 12.59 1.81
N LYS A 38 22.64 13.32 1.70
CA LYS A 38 22.30 14.45 2.57
C LYS A 38 22.22 14.06 4.05
N LEU A 39 21.63 12.90 4.33
CA LEU A 39 21.49 12.35 5.68
C LEU A 39 22.72 11.58 6.17
N LYS A 40 23.76 11.47 5.33
CA LYS A 40 25.01 10.73 5.59
C LYS A 40 24.75 9.30 6.09
N LEU A 41 23.75 8.64 5.52
CA LEU A 41 23.42 7.26 5.88
C LEU A 41 24.51 6.32 5.39
N THR A 42 25.03 5.51 6.31
CA THR A 42 25.93 4.41 5.96
C THR A 42 25.16 3.28 5.27
N GLU A 43 25.87 2.42 4.56
CA GLU A 43 25.28 1.22 3.95
C GLU A 43 24.61 0.33 5.01
N LYS A 44 25.23 0.20 6.19
CA LYS A 44 24.69 -0.56 7.32
C LYS A 44 23.36 0.01 7.81
N GLN A 45 23.23 1.34 7.91
CA GLN A 45 21.98 1.99 8.31
C GLN A 45 20.90 1.83 7.25
N SER A 46 21.24 1.97 5.96
CA SER A 46 20.29 1.77 4.87
C SER A 46 19.74 0.34 4.85
N LYS A 47 20.61 -0.66 5.07
CA LYS A 47 20.22 -2.07 5.23
C LYS A 47 19.34 -2.31 6.46
N ALA A 48 19.60 -1.62 7.56
CA ALA A 48 18.74 -1.73 8.75
C ALA A 48 17.32 -1.19 8.49
N ILE A 49 17.21 -0.07 7.75
CA ILE A 49 15.92 0.49 7.36
C ILE A 49 15.18 -0.47 6.42
N ASP A 50 15.88 -1.11 5.49
CA ASP A 50 15.30 -2.15 4.62
C ASP A 50 14.65 -3.28 5.44
N VAL A 51 15.35 -3.83 6.42
CA VAL A 51 14.83 -4.91 7.26
C VAL A 51 13.57 -4.47 8.04
N ILE A 52 13.57 -3.24 8.55
CA ILE A 52 12.41 -2.68 9.26
C ILE A 52 11.22 -2.55 8.31
N TYR A 53 11.45 -2.01 7.12
CA TYR A 53 10.42 -1.84 6.10
C TYR A 53 9.85 -3.17 5.62
N ASP A 54 10.68 -4.15 5.31
CA ASP A 54 10.24 -5.48 4.89
C ASP A 54 9.40 -6.16 5.99
N GLY A 55 9.79 -5.97 7.25
CA GLY A 55 8.99 -6.42 8.40
C GLY A 55 7.62 -5.76 8.47
N TYR A 56 7.55 -4.45 8.21
CA TYR A 56 6.30 -3.70 8.15
C TYR A 56 5.41 -4.16 6.98
N VAL A 57 5.96 -4.27 5.77
CA VAL A 57 5.23 -4.74 4.58
C VAL A 57 4.69 -6.16 4.80
N ARG A 58 5.48 -7.04 5.42
CA ARG A 58 5.01 -8.39 5.78
C ARG A 58 3.84 -8.35 6.76
N LYS A 59 3.88 -7.50 7.79
CA LYS A 59 2.76 -7.33 8.72
C LYS A 59 1.51 -6.82 8.01
N LEU A 60 1.64 -5.82 7.13
CA LEU A 60 0.54 -5.31 6.32
C LEU A 60 -0.08 -6.40 5.45
N MET A 61 0.74 -7.22 4.77
CA MET A 61 0.24 -8.33 3.96
C MET A 61 -0.55 -9.35 4.79
N ILE A 62 -0.06 -9.71 5.98
CA ILE A 62 -0.75 -10.65 6.88
C ILE A 62 -2.10 -10.07 7.33
N MET A 63 -2.12 -8.78 7.73
CA MET A 63 -3.36 -8.11 8.14
C MET A 63 -4.36 -7.99 6.99
N SER A 64 -3.90 -7.61 5.80
CA SER A 64 -4.72 -7.51 4.59
C SER A 64 -5.34 -8.86 4.22
N LYS A 65 -4.55 -9.94 4.27
CA LYS A 65 -5.06 -11.30 4.06
C LYS A 65 -6.13 -11.66 5.10
N LYS A 66 -5.87 -11.43 6.38
CA LYS A 66 -6.83 -11.71 7.46
C LYS A 66 -8.13 -10.92 7.27
N LEU A 67 -8.04 -9.66 6.85
CA LEU A 67 -9.21 -8.82 6.55
C LEU A 67 -10.02 -9.37 5.37
N MET A 68 -9.35 -9.80 4.29
CA MET A 68 -10.01 -10.45 3.15
C MET A 68 -10.72 -11.74 3.56
N ASP A 69 -10.05 -12.59 4.33
CA ASP A 69 -10.60 -13.86 4.80
C ASP A 69 -11.82 -13.63 5.70
N ASN A 70 -11.75 -12.68 6.63
CA ASN A 70 -12.87 -12.34 7.51
C ASN A 70 -14.04 -11.70 6.76
N ASN A 71 -13.79 -10.83 5.77
CA ASN A 71 -14.84 -10.29 4.91
C ASN A 71 -15.52 -11.39 4.09
N ARG A 72 -14.74 -12.35 3.56
CA ARG A 72 -15.29 -13.51 2.85
C ARG A 72 -16.15 -14.35 3.78
N LYS A 73 -15.70 -14.61 5.01
CA LYS A 73 -16.45 -15.34 6.02
C LYS A 73 -17.75 -14.62 6.36
N LEU A 74 -17.71 -13.30 6.57
CA LEU A 74 -18.89 -12.49 6.84
C LEU A 74 -19.91 -12.58 5.70
N ASN A 75 -19.46 -12.44 4.45
CA ASN A 75 -20.34 -12.59 3.29
C ASN A 75 -20.97 -13.99 3.22
N GLN A 76 -20.24 -15.05 3.56
CA GLN A 76 -20.80 -16.40 3.60
C GLN A 76 -21.85 -16.58 4.68
N LEU A 77 -21.65 -15.97 5.86
CA LEU A 77 -22.62 -16.02 6.96
C LEU A 77 -23.91 -15.27 6.63
N LEU A 78 -23.79 -14.10 5.99
CA LEU A 78 -24.94 -13.27 5.58
C LEU A 78 -25.78 -13.89 4.46
N LEU A 79 -25.25 -14.87 3.72
CA LEU A 79 -25.96 -15.58 2.65
C LEU A 79 -26.68 -16.85 3.14
N LYS A 80 -26.54 -17.22 4.42
CA LYS A 80 -27.26 -18.37 4.98
C LYS A 80 -28.72 -18.02 5.22
N GLU A 81 -29.60 -19.00 5.03
CA GLU A 81 -31.04 -18.87 5.29
C GLU A 81 -31.35 -18.71 6.79
N ASP A 82 -30.55 -19.35 7.64
CA ASP A 82 -30.55 -19.16 9.09
C ASP A 82 -29.24 -18.48 9.52
N ILE A 83 -29.36 -17.29 10.11
CA ILE A 83 -28.22 -16.44 10.45
C ILE A 83 -27.89 -16.61 11.93
N ASP A 84 -26.69 -17.12 12.21
CA ASP A 84 -26.12 -17.06 13.56
C ASP A 84 -25.60 -15.64 13.83
N GLU A 85 -26.44 -14.83 14.49
CA GLU A 85 -26.15 -13.43 14.82
C GLU A 85 -24.87 -13.30 15.66
N LYS A 86 -24.59 -14.24 16.56
CA LYS A 86 -23.40 -14.21 17.43
C LYS A 86 -22.13 -14.45 16.61
N GLU A 87 -22.18 -15.38 15.65
CA GLU A 87 -21.07 -15.62 14.75
C GLU A 87 -20.82 -14.42 13.82
N VAL A 88 -21.88 -13.80 13.29
CA VAL A 88 -21.80 -12.60 12.43
C VAL A 88 -21.17 -11.43 13.17
N ILE A 89 -21.64 -11.12 14.39
CA ILE A 89 -21.09 -10.04 15.21
C ILE A 89 -19.62 -10.30 15.54
N GLY A 90 -19.26 -11.53 15.91
CA GLY A 90 -17.87 -11.87 16.21
C GLY A 90 -16.93 -11.66 15.02
N VAL A 91 -17.34 -12.06 13.82
CA VAL A 91 -16.52 -11.84 12.60
C VAL A 91 -16.48 -10.35 12.23
N ALA A 92 -17.57 -9.61 12.41
CA ALA A 92 -17.61 -8.16 12.17
C ALA A 92 -16.70 -7.39 13.14
N ASP A 93 -16.64 -7.78 14.40
CA ASP A 93 -15.74 -7.21 15.41
C ASP A 93 -14.26 -7.47 15.04
N GLU A 94 -13.94 -8.65 14.51
CA GLU A 94 -12.59 -8.89 14.02
C GLU A 94 -12.23 -8.03 12.79
N VAL A 95 -13.17 -7.82 11.87
CA VAL A 95 -12.97 -6.94 10.69
C VAL A 95 -12.76 -5.49 11.12
N THR A 96 -13.56 -4.99 12.07
CA THR A 96 -13.45 -3.61 12.57
C THR A 96 -12.20 -3.41 13.42
N GLY A 97 -11.80 -4.41 14.21
CA GLY A 97 -10.56 -4.40 14.99
C GLY A 97 -9.30 -4.38 14.12
N LEU A 98 -9.32 -5.00 12.94
CA LEU A 98 -8.19 -4.97 11.99
C LEU A 98 -8.07 -3.67 11.18
N ARG A 99 -9.09 -2.80 11.22
CA ARG A 99 -9.09 -1.48 10.56
C ARG A 99 -8.58 -0.35 11.45
N ARG A 100 -8.48 -0.55 12.76
CA ARG A 100 -7.90 0.41 13.71
C ARG A 100 -6.39 0.21 13.84
#